data_AF-A0A847I521-F1
#
_entry.id   AF-A0A847I521-F1
#
_cell.length_a   1.000
_cell.length_b   1.000
_cell.length_c   1.000
_cell.angle_alpha   90.00
_cell.angle_beta   90.00
_cell.angle_gamma   90.00
#
_symmetry.space_group_name_H-M   'P 1'
#
loop_
_entity.id
_entity.type
_entity.pdbx_description
1 polymer ?
#
loop_
_entity_poly.entity_id
_entity_poly.type
_entity_poly.pdbx_seq_one_letter_code
_entity_poly.pdbx_strand_id
1 'polypeptide(L)'
;MHTEESSRKQRRLATPAERSSAAAAGNAPSTISLIVASIFAALATLASLALVLEHLAGMSLPGCGEGSPCAQAAASVWGRVKLGSFEWPVAYLGLAYFLAALITWVTLLGAVSPAFRYLVRLGALISLGFCVVIVATRMVCPYCLAAHVANFAFWITIELAAIRPARPHGPAVVLGSVFVLTSLALGIWDASHRAAVAERAEQDRSAAAQEIIERSRQIVSGPTPSPAPAPSQPPYATPPDSAGAQRPQPPSPGQPPEAPVAAAPQPEQVEPAPDAPPDTGPPMFTGRYRVGPAEAPIRIVCFTDYQCRDCYNIERQLVKLYETRDDISISIKHFPFNADCNPGA
;
A
#
# COMPACT_ATOMS: atom_id res chain seq x y z
N MET A 1 45.33 -11.91 -55.46
CA MET A 1 46.58 -11.43 -54.81
C MET A 1 46.89 -9.96 -55.10
N HIS A 2 46.81 -9.47 -56.34
CA HIS A 2 47.16 -8.07 -56.65
C HIS A 2 46.30 -6.97 -56.01
N THR A 3 45.03 -7.24 -55.68
CA THR A 3 44.12 -6.27 -55.04
C THR A 3 44.41 -6.07 -53.56
N GLU A 4 44.82 -7.11 -52.83
CA GLU A 4 45.17 -7.01 -51.41
C GLU A 4 46.50 -6.26 -51.19
N GLU A 5 47.46 -6.45 -52.09
CA GLU A 5 48.76 -5.82 -51.99
C GLU A 5 48.69 -4.31 -52.24
N SER A 6 47.85 -3.89 -53.20
CA SER A 6 47.56 -2.48 -53.48
C SER A 6 46.92 -1.77 -52.28
N SER A 7 45.97 -2.44 -51.62
CA SER A 7 45.28 -1.91 -50.43
C SER A 7 46.23 -1.74 -49.23
N ARG A 8 47.14 -2.70 -49.00
CA ARG A 8 48.17 -2.59 -47.96
C ARG A 8 49.18 -1.47 -48.25
N LYS A 9 49.51 -1.23 -49.52
CA LYS A 9 50.45 -0.18 -49.94
C LYS A 9 49.84 1.22 -49.74
N GLN A 10 48.56 1.41 -50.08
CA GLN A 10 47.83 2.64 -49.80
C GLN A 10 47.72 2.94 -48.29
N ARG A 11 47.51 1.92 -47.44
CA ARG A 11 47.47 2.08 -45.97
C ARG A 11 48.82 2.49 -45.36
N ARG A 12 49.94 2.15 -46.01
CA ARG A 12 51.30 2.55 -45.57
C ARG A 12 51.67 3.96 -46.02
N LEU A 13 51.10 4.45 -47.12
CA LEU A 13 51.38 5.77 -47.70
C LEU A 13 50.58 6.90 -47.06
N ALA A 14 49.51 6.61 -46.32
CA ALA A 14 48.77 7.63 -45.56
C ALA A 14 49.70 8.36 -44.59
N THR A 15 49.74 9.69 -44.65
CA THR A 15 50.59 10.50 -43.77
C THR A 15 50.17 10.33 -42.30
N PRO A 16 51.06 10.57 -41.32
CA PRO A 16 50.69 10.55 -39.90
C PRO A 16 49.50 11.46 -39.58
N ALA A 17 49.37 12.59 -40.29
CA ALA A 17 48.26 13.52 -40.18
C ALA A 17 46.93 12.93 -40.71
N GLU A 18 46.94 12.22 -41.84
CA GLU A 18 45.74 11.56 -42.38
C GLU A 18 45.30 10.36 -41.54
N ARG A 19 46.25 9.60 -40.98
CA ARG A 19 45.93 8.55 -39.99
C ARG A 19 45.35 9.13 -38.70
N SER A 20 45.85 10.27 -38.26
CA SER A 20 45.34 11.00 -37.10
C SER A 20 43.94 11.57 -37.37
N SER A 21 43.68 12.12 -38.56
CA SER A 21 42.37 12.66 -38.96
C SER A 21 41.31 11.56 -39.13
N ALA A 22 41.67 10.42 -39.73
CA ALA A 22 40.77 9.26 -39.83
C ALA A 22 40.50 8.58 -38.47
N ALA A 23 41.48 8.55 -37.56
CA ALA A 23 41.31 8.08 -36.19
C ALA A 23 40.52 9.07 -35.32
N ALA A 24 40.61 10.38 -35.60
CA ALA A 24 39.84 11.42 -34.92
C ALA A 24 38.37 11.43 -35.39
N ALA A 25 38.11 11.21 -36.68
CA ALA A 25 36.77 11.14 -37.26
C ALA A 25 35.97 9.91 -36.78
N GLY A 26 36.65 8.80 -36.43
CA GLY A 26 36.03 7.58 -35.91
C GLY A 26 35.68 7.58 -34.42
N ASN A 27 36.05 8.63 -33.68
CA ASN A 27 36.01 8.57 -32.21
C ASN A 27 34.98 9.49 -31.56
N ALA A 28 34.36 10.46 -32.26
CA ALA A 28 33.11 11.16 -31.86
C ALA A 28 32.19 10.32 -30.93
N PRO A 29 31.77 10.64 -29.67
CA PRO A 29 30.52 10.01 -29.24
C PRO A 29 29.51 10.40 -30.31
N SER A 30 28.89 9.42 -30.97
CA SER A 30 27.86 9.76 -31.93
C SER A 30 26.86 10.60 -31.15
N THR A 31 26.52 11.78 -31.64
CA THR A 31 25.52 12.65 -30.99
C THR A 31 24.25 11.86 -30.66
N ILE A 32 23.99 10.84 -31.47
CA ILE A 32 23.01 9.77 -31.26
C ILE A 32 23.22 9.04 -29.92
N SER A 33 24.39 8.47 -29.63
CA SER A 33 24.66 7.80 -28.35
C SER A 33 24.47 8.72 -27.15
N LEU A 34 24.91 9.98 -27.25
CA LEU A 34 24.70 10.99 -26.19
C LEU A 34 23.21 11.20 -25.92
N ILE A 35 22.42 11.43 -26.97
CA ILE A 35 20.98 11.65 -26.87
C ILE A 35 20.26 10.40 -26.34
N VAL A 36 20.51 9.24 -26.95
CA VAL A 36 19.83 7.99 -26.62
C VAL A 36 20.08 7.58 -25.16
N ALA A 37 21.33 7.60 -24.72
CA ALA A 37 21.66 7.30 -23.33
C ALA A 37 21.06 8.33 -22.36
N SER A 38 21.03 9.61 -22.74
CA SER A 38 20.37 10.66 -21.92
C SER A 38 18.87 10.41 -21.78
N ILE A 39 18.19 10.00 -22.86
CA ILE A 39 16.76 9.66 -22.82
C ILE A 39 16.50 8.51 -21.86
N PHE A 40 17.27 7.43 -21.94
CA PHE A 40 17.09 6.28 -21.04
C PHE A 40 17.39 6.62 -19.58
N ALA A 41 18.49 7.35 -19.31
CA ALA A 41 18.80 7.79 -17.96
C ALA A 41 17.74 8.76 -17.41
N ALA A 42 17.19 9.65 -18.24
CA ALA A 42 16.09 10.54 -17.86
C ALA A 42 14.80 9.76 -17.57
N LEU A 43 14.44 8.78 -18.38
CA LEU A 43 13.28 7.91 -18.14
C LEU A 43 13.40 7.16 -16.81
N ALA A 44 14.58 6.58 -16.51
CA ALA A 44 14.83 5.92 -15.23
C ALA A 44 14.73 6.89 -14.04
N THR A 45 15.25 8.11 -14.22
CA THR A 45 15.18 9.19 -13.22
C THR A 45 13.73 9.59 -12.97
N LEU A 46 12.94 9.83 -14.01
CA LEU A 46 11.54 10.23 -13.91
C LEU A 46 10.67 9.14 -13.28
N ALA A 47 10.88 7.87 -13.67
CA ALA A 47 10.16 6.74 -13.08
C ALA A 47 10.48 6.60 -11.58
N SER A 48 11.75 6.78 -11.19
CA SER A 48 12.14 6.73 -9.79
C SER A 48 11.66 7.95 -9.00
N LEU A 49 11.65 9.13 -9.62
CA LEU A 49 11.12 10.34 -9.01
C LEU A 49 9.63 10.20 -8.72
N ALA A 50 8.86 9.62 -9.64
CA ALA A 50 7.45 9.33 -9.42
C ALA A 50 7.24 8.47 -8.15
N LEU A 51 8.01 7.38 -8.01
CA LEU A 51 7.95 6.51 -6.82
C LEU A 51 8.31 7.25 -5.52
N VAL A 52 9.30 8.15 -5.55
CA VAL A 52 9.67 8.98 -4.40
C VAL A 52 8.56 9.97 -4.05
N LEU A 53 7.94 10.58 -5.06
CA LEU A 53 6.88 11.55 -4.87
C LEU A 53 5.59 10.93 -4.33
N GLU A 54 5.23 9.73 -4.74
CA GLU A 54 4.14 8.98 -4.10
C GLU A 54 4.45 8.71 -2.62
N HIS A 55 5.69 8.32 -2.30
CA HIS A 55 6.08 8.04 -0.92
C HIS A 55 6.08 9.29 -0.02
N LEU A 56 6.56 10.42 -0.53
CA LEU A 56 6.72 11.66 0.24
C LEU A 56 5.49 12.58 0.22
N ALA A 57 4.77 12.62 -0.89
CA ALA A 57 3.66 13.57 -1.09
C ALA A 57 2.29 12.89 -1.11
N GLY A 58 2.21 11.57 -0.99
CA GLY A 58 0.93 10.83 -1.01
C GLY A 58 0.17 10.97 -2.33
N MET A 59 0.86 11.34 -3.42
CA MET A 59 0.23 11.47 -4.72
C MET A 59 -0.15 10.10 -5.26
N SER A 60 -1.43 9.90 -5.58
CA SER A 60 -1.90 8.70 -6.24
C SER A 60 -1.48 8.71 -7.72
N LEU A 61 -0.55 7.83 -8.06
CA LEU A 61 -0.06 7.66 -9.42
C LEU A 61 -0.97 6.68 -10.19
N PRO A 62 -1.15 6.83 -11.50
CA PRO A 62 -1.89 5.86 -12.29
C PRO A 62 -1.31 4.43 -12.16
N GLY A 63 -2.10 3.52 -11.59
CA GLY A 63 -1.69 2.13 -11.35
C GLY A 63 -0.74 1.92 -10.16
N CYS A 64 -0.56 2.94 -9.30
CA CYS A 64 0.36 2.93 -8.19
C CYS A 64 -0.23 3.73 -7.01
N GLY A 65 -0.41 3.07 -5.87
CA GLY A 65 -1.09 3.64 -4.71
C GLY A 65 -1.30 2.62 -3.60
N GLU A 66 -2.13 2.97 -2.62
CA GLU A 66 -2.41 2.09 -1.48
C GLU A 66 -2.96 0.72 -1.93
N GLY A 67 -2.44 -0.36 -1.35
CA GLY A 67 -2.77 -1.73 -1.74
C GLY A 67 -2.15 -2.23 -3.06
N SER A 68 -1.53 -1.35 -3.86
CA SER A 68 -0.89 -1.74 -5.14
C SER A 68 0.36 -2.60 -4.94
N PRO A 69 0.84 -3.32 -5.98
CA PRO A 69 2.12 -4.03 -5.94
C PRO A 69 3.32 -3.13 -5.59
N CYS A 70 3.26 -1.85 -5.96
CA CYS A 70 4.29 -0.88 -5.66
C CYS A 70 4.31 -0.50 -4.16
N ALA A 71 3.13 -0.35 -3.54
CA ALA A 71 3.01 -0.14 -2.10
C ALA A 71 3.49 -1.37 -1.31
N GLN A 72 3.17 -2.58 -1.79
CA GLN A 72 3.67 -3.83 -1.21
C GLN A 72 5.20 -3.92 -1.32
N ALA A 73 5.77 -3.55 -2.47
CA ALA A 73 7.22 -3.53 -2.66
C ALA A 73 7.91 -2.52 -1.71
N ALA A 74 7.36 -1.32 -1.57
CA ALA A 74 7.87 -0.28 -0.68
C ALA A 74 7.81 -0.66 0.82
N ALA A 75 6.80 -1.43 1.22
CA ALA A 75 6.65 -1.94 2.59
C ALA A 75 7.49 -3.21 2.86
N SER A 76 7.99 -3.87 1.82
CA SER A 76 8.76 -5.11 1.96
C SER A 76 10.18 -4.86 2.49
N VAL A 77 10.84 -5.94 2.95
CA VAL A 77 12.26 -5.91 3.33
C VAL A 77 13.20 -5.47 2.20
N TRP A 78 12.75 -5.60 0.94
CA TRP A 78 13.50 -5.18 -0.24
C TRP A 78 13.30 -3.70 -0.58
N GLY A 79 12.28 -3.06 -0.01
CA GLY A 79 12.01 -1.63 -0.19
C GLY A 79 12.84 -0.72 0.72
N ARG A 80 13.51 -1.30 1.73
CA ARG A 80 14.26 -0.58 2.76
C ARG A 80 15.62 -1.23 3.00
N VAL A 81 16.68 -0.43 2.94
CA VAL A 81 18.01 -0.84 3.40
C VAL A 81 18.12 -0.52 4.88
N LYS A 82 18.30 -1.55 5.71
CA LYS A 82 18.48 -1.39 7.16
C LYS A 82 19.97 -1.31 7.50
N LEU A 83 20.42 -0.16 8.02
CA LEU A 83 21.75 0.02 8.61
C LEU A 83 21.57 0.24 10.12
N GLY A 84 21.60 -0.86 10.89
CA GLY A 84 21.32 -0.82 12.33
C GLY A 84 19.90 -0.34 12.60
N SER A 85 19.76 0.78 13.31
CA SER A 85 18.48 1.45 13.60
C SER A 85 17.97 2.36 12.47
N PHE A 86 18.78 2.61 11.43
CA PHE A 86 18.41 3.49 10.33
C PHE A 86 17.79 2.70 9.18
N GLU A 87 16.62 3.13 8.71
CA GLU A 87 15.95 2.56 7.55
C GLU A 87 15.98 3.55 6.39
N TRP A 88 16.67 3.18 5.31
CA TRP A 88 16.79 4.02 4.12
C TRP A 88 15.99 3.43 2.96
N PRO A 89 14.99 4.13 2.40
CA PRO A 89 14.21 3.58 1.30
C PRO A 89 15.04 3.44 0.02
N VAL A 90 14.89 2.29 -0.63
CA VAL A 90 15.60 1.93 -1.86
C VAL A 90 15.27 2.89 -3.00
N ALA A 91 14.04 3.42 -3.05
CA ALA A 91 13.64 4.41 -4.04
C ALA A 91 14.53 5.67 -4.02
N TYR A 92 15.03 6.09 -2.85
CA TYR A 92 15.92 7.24 -2.74
C TYR A 92 17.30 6.94 -3.32
N LEU A 93 17.81 5.73 -3.07
CA LEU A 93 19.08 5.27 -3.64
C LEU A 93 18.97 5.13 -5.17
N GLY A 94 17.85 4.61 -5.66
CA GLY A 94 17.55 4.52 -7.09
C GLY A 94 17.54 5.89 -7.76
N LEU A 95 16.74 6.84 -7.24
CA LEU A 95 16.68 8.20 -7.77
C LEU A 95 18.05 8.90 -7.74
N ALA A 96 18.77 8.81 -6.61
CA ALA A 96 20.11 9.37 -6.49
C ALA A 96 21.08 8.79 -7.52
N TYR A 97 21.03 7.47 -7.75
CA TYR A 97 21.87 6.81 -8.75
C TYR A 97 21.53 7.25 -10.18
N PHE A 98 20.26 7.22 -10.59
CA PHE A 98 19.87 7.56 -11.96
C PHE A 98 20.15 9.04 -12.28
N LEU A 99 19.87 9.92 -11.33
CA LEU A 99 20.18 11.34 -11.47
C LEU A 99 21.70 11.57 -11.57
N ALA A 100 22.49 10.91 -10.71
CA ALA A 100 23.94 11.00 -10.77
C ALA A 100 24.52 10.45 -12.08
N ALA A 101 23.99 9.34 -12.58
CA ALA A 101 24.38 8.76 -13.86
C ALA A 101 24.05 9.69 -15.03
N LEU A 102 22.85 10.29 -15.05
CA LEU A 102 22.43 11.27 -16.07
C LEU A 102 23.34 12.51 -16.06
N ILE A 103 23.55 13.12 -14.89
CA ILE A 103 24.37 14.32 -14.76
C ILE A 103 25.81 14.02 -15.16
N THR A 104 26.37 12.90 -14.70
CA THR A 104 27.73 12.47 -15.09
C THR A 104 27.84 12.27 -16.59
N TRP A 105 26.86 11.63 -17.21
CA TRP A 105 26.82 11.41 -18.67
C TRP A 105 26.80 12.71 -19.47
N VAL A 106 25.92 13.65 -19.09
CA VAL A 106 25.76 14.94 -19.77
C VAL A 106 26.98 15.84 -19.55
N THR A 107 27.51 15.90 -18.33
CA THR A 107 28.70 16.71 -18.01
C THR A 107 29.96 16.23 -18.72
N LEU A 108 30.05 14.93 -19.00
CA LEU A 108 31.15 14.34 -19.76
C LEU A 108 30.91 14.36 -21.28
N LEU A 109 29.79 14.93 -21.74
CA LEU A 109 29.40 14.99 -23.14
C LEU A 109 29.49 13.62 -23.84
N GLY A 110 29.14 12.56 -23.11
CA GLY A 110 29.18 11.19 -23.62
C GLY A 110 30.54 10.49 -23.57
N ALA A 111 31.57 11.09 -22.95
CA ALA A 111 32.86 10.42 -22.75
C ALA A 111 32.77 9.31 -21.70
N VAL A 112 33.05 8.07 -22.08
CA VAL A 112 33.01 6.91 -21.18
C VAL A 112 34.39 6.63 -20.61
N SER A 113 34.56 6.83 -19.30
CA SER A 113 35.74 6.35 -18.56
C SER A 113 35.54 4.90 -18.08
N PRO A 114 36.63 4.14 -17.84
CA PRO A 114 36.53 2.80 -17.28
C PRO A 114 35.80 2.75 -15.94
N ALA A 115 36.07 3.71 -15.04
CA ALA A 115 35.44 3.80 -13.74
C ALA A 115 33.91 4.01 -13.86
N PHE A 116 33.48 4.93 -14.73
CA PHE A 116 32.07 5.16 -14.98
C PHE A 116 31.37 3.90 -15.52
N ARG A 117 32.00 3.20 -16.47
CA ARG A 117 31.46 1.95 -17.02
C ARG A 117 31.27 0.87 -15.96
N TYR A 118 32.20 0.69 -15.03
CA TYR A 118 32.03 -0.26 -13.92
C TYR A 118 30.90 0.14 -12.97
N LEU A 119 30.72 1.43 -12.70
CA LEU A 119 29.60 1.93 -11.89
C LEU A 119 28.25 1.69 -12.59
N VAL A 120 28.19 1.87 -13.91
CA VAL A 120 26.98 1.55 -14.70
C VAL A 120 26.69 0.05 -14.69
N ARG A 121 27.71 -0.81 -14.86
CA ARG A 121 27.58 -2.28 -14.73
C ARG A 121 27.07 -2.71 -13.36
N LEU A 122 27.59 -2.09 -12.30
CA LEU A 122 27.14 -2.37 -10.94
C LEU A 122 25.65 -2.01 -10.78
N GLY A 123 25.21 -0.86 -11.29
CA GLY A 123 23.80 -0.50 -11.29
C GLY A 123 22.92 -1.45 -12.09
N ALA A 124 23.39 -1.96 -13.23
CA ALA A 124 22.71 -2.99 -14.01
C ALA A 124 22.61 -4.33 -13.25
N LEU A 125 23.68 -4.73 -12.56
CA LEU A 125 23.68 -5.95 -11.72
C LEU A 125 22.69 -5.84 -10.56
N ILE A 126 22.65 -4.69 -9.87
CA ILE A 126 21.69 -4.42 -8.81
C ILE A 126 20.25 -4.43 -9.38
N SER A 127 20.03 -3.81 -10.54
CA SER A 127 18.72 -3.84 -11.22
C SER A 127 18.28 -5.26 -11.57
N LEU A 128 19.19 -6.12 -12.01
CA LEU A 128 18.90 -7.53 -12.25
C LEU A 128 18.44 -8.23 -10.98
N GLY A 129 19.10 -7.99 -9.85
CA GLY A 129 18.69 -8.49 -8.54
C GLY A 129 17.25 -8.06 -8.19
N PHE A 130 16.92 -6.77 -8.38
CA PHE A 130 15.56 -6.29 -8.15
C PHE A 130 14.53 -6.88 -9.12
N CYS A 131 14.87 -7.10 -10.39
CA CYS A 131 13.99 -7.82 -11.33
C CYS A 131 13.70 -9.24 -10.86
N VAL A 132 14.70 -9.96 -10.33
CA VAL A 132 14.50 -11.29 -9.73
C VAL A 132 13.55 -11.20 -8.54
N VAL A 133 13.73 -10.22 -7.65
CA VAL A 133 12.81 -9.99 -6.52
C VAL A 133 11.39 -9.75 -7.03
N ILE A 134 11.18 -8.84 -7.97
CA ILE A 134 9.87 -8.50 -8.54
C ILE A 134 9.14 -9.74 -9.07
N VAL A 135 9.85 -10.60 -9.81
CA VAL A 135 9.28 -11.83 -10.37
C VAL A 135 9.00 -12.86 -9.27
N ALA A 136 9.93 -13.05 -8.33
CA ALA A 136 9.80 -14.04 -7.26
C ALA A 136 8.67 -13.69 -6.27
N THR A 137 8.46 -12.41 -5.99
CA THR A 137 7.43 -11.92 -5.05
C THR A 137 6.13 -11.52 -5.73
N ARG A 138 6.06 -11.58 -7.07
CA ARG A 138 4.91 -11.14 -7.89
C ARG A 138 4.52 -9.68 -7.69
N MET A 139 5.45 -8.84 -7.22
CA MET A 139 5.22 -7.40 -6.99
C MET A 139 5.48 -6.59 -8.27
N VAL A 140 4.66 -6.81 -9.30
CA VAL A 140 4.85 -6.16 -10.61
C VAL A 140 4.33 -4.73 -10.58
N CYS A 141 5.26 -3.79 -10.64
CA CYS A 141 4.99 -2.35 -10.63
C CYS A 141 5.43 -1.72 -11.97
N PRO A 142 4.56 -0.96 -12.67
CA PRO A 142 4.90 -0.39 -13.98
C PRO A 142 6.07 0.61 -13.89
N TYR A 143 6.14 1.40 -12.82
CA TYR A 143 7.24 2.35 -12.60
C TYR A 143 8.57 1.66 -12.31
N CYS A 144 8.58 0.58 -11.51
CA CYS A 144 9.78 -0.23 -11.29
C CYS A 144 10.26 -0.86 -12.60
N LEU A 145 9.34 -1.44 -13.38
CA LEU A 145 9.68 -2.04 -14.67
C LEU A 145 10.26 -0.99 -15.63
N ALA A 146 9.64 0.19 -15.71
CA ALA A 146 10.15 1.30 -16.53
C ALA A 146 11.56 1.71 -16.09
N ALA A 147 11.82 1.87 -14.79
CA ALA A 147 13.14 2.22 -14.27
C ALA A 147 14.20 1.16 -14.61
N HIS A 148 13.89 -0.13 -14.43
CA HIS A 148 14.85 -1.20 -14.71
C HIS A 148 15.10 -1.38 -16.21
N VAL A 149 14.05 -1.38 -17.04
CA VAL A 149 14.19 -1.47 -18.51
C VAL A 149 15.01 -0.29 -19.04
N ALA A 150 14.71 0.92 -18.59
CA ALA A 150 15.47 2.11 -18.96
C ALA A 150 16.93 2.03 -18.48
N ASN A 151 17.18 1.51 -17.29
CA ASN A 151 18.55 1.31 -16.80
C ASN A 151 19.34 0.28 -17.63
N PHE A 152 18.73 -0.84 -18.02
CA PHE A 152 19.38 -1.81 -18.89
C PHE A 152 19.67 -1.22 -20.28
N ALA A 153 18.72 -0.48 -20.84
CA ALA A 153 18.92 0.22 -22.11
C ALA A 153 20.05 1.25 -22.01
N PHE A 154 20.11 2.03 -20.93
CA PHE A 154 21.21 2.92 -20.63
C PHE A 154 22.54 2.17 -20.54
N TRP A 155 22.62 1.10 -19.75
CA TRP A 155 23.83 0.28 -19.64
C TRP A 155 24.31 -0.24 -20.99
N ILE A 156 23.43 -0.84 -21.80
CA ILE A 156 23.77 -1.34 -23.14
C ILE A 156 24.34 -0.21 -24.01
N THR A 157 23.73 0.99 -23.99
CA THR A 157 24.25 2.12 -24.76
C THR A 157 25.65 2.55 -24.31
N ILE A 158 25.96 2.49 -23.00
CA ILE A 158 27.29 2.79 -22.45
C ILE A 158 28.32 1.71 -22.82
N GLU A 159 27.93 0.44 -22.92
CA GLU A 159 28.81 -0.64 -23.39
C GLU A 159 29.16 -0.52 -24.87
N LEU A 160 28.17 -0.14 -25.69
CA LEU A 160 28.35 0.05 -27.12
C LEU A 160 29.12 1.34 -27.46
N ALA A 161 29.14 2.33 -26.56
CA ALA A 161 29.92 3.55 -26.75
C ALA A 161 31.44 3.28 -26.70
N ALA A 162 32.21 3.99 -27.52
CA ALA A 162 33.66 3.89 -27.51
C ALA A 162 34.25 4.42 -26.19
N ILE A 163 35.19 3.68 -25.57
CA ILE A 163 35.94 4.17 -24.41
C ILE A 163 36.81 5.32 -24.88
N ARG A 164 36.76 6.45 -24.16
CA ARG A 164 37.71 7.54 -24.33
C ARG A 164 38.49 7.73 -23.05
N PRO A 165 39.81 7.98 -23.13
CA PRO A 165 40.60 8.32 -21.95
C PRO A 165 40.14 9.69 -21.43
N ALA A 166 39.20 9.68 -20.48
CA ALA A 166 38.91 10.82 -19.62
C ALA A 166 39.84 10.79 -18.41
N ARG A 167 39.95 11.91 -17.67
CA ARG A 167 40.64 11.92 -16.37
C ARG A 167 40.04 10.82 -15.47
N PRO A 168 40.86 9.95 -14.85
CA PRO A 168 40.39 8.70 -14.26
C PRO A 168 39.38 8.89 -13.11
N HIS A 169 39.52 9.98 -12.34
CA HIS A 169 38.72 10.19 -11.12
C HIS A 169 37.55 11.17 -11.29
N GLY A 170 37.58 12.08 -12.28
CA GLY A 170 36.54 13.11 -12.44
C GLY A 170 35.11 12.57 -12.50
N PRO A 171 34.82 11.58 -13.38
CA PRO A 171 33.50 10.96 -13.48
C PRO A 171 33.02 10.30 -12.18
N ALA A 172 33.91 9.61 -11.47
CA ALA A 172 33.57 8.93 -10.23
C ALA A 172 33.28 9.94 -9.11
N VAL A 173 34.01 11.05 -9.06
CA VAL A 173 33.76 12.15 -8.11
C VAL A 173 32.41 12.80 -8.40
N VAL A 174 32.11 13.17 -9.65
CA VAL A 174 30.81 13.79 -9.99
C VAL A 174 29.65 12.86 -9.64
N LEU A 175 29.72 11.59 -10.05
CA LEU A 175 28.67 10.61 -9.74
C LEU A 175 28.52 10.42 -8.22
N GLY A 176 29.64 10.21 -7.52
CA GLY A 176 29.64 10.01 -6.07
C GLY A 176 29.09 11.21 -5.30
N SER A 177 29.51 12.43 -5.67
CA SER A 177 29.04 13.67 -5.04
C SER A 177 27.54 13.88 -5.26
N VAL A 178 27.05 13.74 -6.51
CA VAL A 178 25.62 13.87 -6.78
C VAL A 178 24.82 12.79 -6.04
N PHE A 179 25.27 11.54 -6.08
CA PHE A 179 24.62 10.44 -5.38
C PHE A 179 24.49 10.71 -3.88
N VAL A 180 25.58 11.08 -3.22
CA VAL A 180 25.59 11.35 -1.77
C VAL A 180 24.70 12.55 -1.44
N LEU A 181 24.83 13.66 -2.16
CA LEU A 181 24.05 14.87 -1.90
C LEU A 181 22.56 14.64 -2.12
N THR A 182 22.17 14.02 -3.23
CA THR A 182 20.76 13.73 -3.53
C THR A 182 20.17 12.75 -2.51
N SER A 183 20.88 11.65 -2.19
CA SER A 183 20.40 10.69 -1.20
C SER A 183 20.22 11.38 0.16
N LEU A 184 21.24 12.10 0.64
CA LEU A 184 21.19 12.79 1.94
C LEU A 184 20.06 13.82 2.01
N ALA A 185 19.88 14.63 0.95
CA ALA A 185 18.79 15.61 0.88
C ALA A 185 17.41 14.95 1.00
N LEU A 186 17.17 13.84 0.27
CA LEU A 186 15.93 13.08 0.35
C LEU A 186 15.71 12.45 1.74
N GLY A 187 16.77 11.93 2.36
CA GLY A 187 16.69 11.38 3.71
C GLY A 187 16.38 12.43 4.77
N ILE A 188 16.99 13.62 4.69
CA ILE A 188 16.69 14.75 5.58
C ILE A 188 15.24 15.20 5.37
N TRP A 189 14.78 15.26 4.11
CA TRP A 189 13.41 15.62 3.81
C TRP A 189 12.41 14.60 4.38
N ASP A 190 12.63 13.30 4.17
CA ASP A 190 11.77 12.24 4.76
C ASP A 190 11.75 12.31 6.29
N ALA A 191 12.91 12.48 6.93
CA ALA A 191 13.00 12.60 8.38
C ALA A 191 12.21 13.81 8.91
N SER A 192 12.36 14.97 8.27
CA SER A 192 11.61 16.18 8.65
C SER A 192 10.11 16.07 8.37
N HIS A 193 9.72 15.42 7.27
CA HIS A 193 8.30 15.17 6.95
C HIS A 193 7.65 14.22 7.97
N ARG A 194 8.33 13.12 8.32
CA ARG A 194 7.87 12.18 9.35
C ARG A 194 7.73 12.83 10.72
N ALA A 195 8.69 13.68 11.10
CA ALA A 195 8.61 14.42 12.36
C ALA A 195 7.40 15.36 12.39
N ALA A 196 7.16 16.10 11.30
CA ALA A 196 6.01 17.00 11.19
C ALA A 196 4.66 16.25 11.20
N VAL A 197 4.58 15.09 10.54
CA VAL A 197 3.37 14.24 10.56
C VAL A 197 3.13 13.67 11.96
N ALA A 198 4.17 13.22 12.66
CA ALA A 198 4.06 12.70 14.03
C ALA A 198 3.57 13.77 15.01
N GLU A 199 4.06 15.01 14.89
CA GLU A 199 3.61 16.13 15.71
C GLU A 199 2.13 16.44 15.48
N ARG A 200 1.68 16.49 14.22
CA ARG A 200 0.27 16.68 13.87
C ARG A 200 -0.61 15.56 14.40
N ALA A 201 -0.17 14.31 14.26
CA ALA A 201 -0.93 13.16 14.75
C ALA A 201 -1.11 13.19 16.29
N GLU A 202 -0.10 13.65 17.03
CA GLU A 202 -0.21 13.84 18.48
C GLU A 202 -1.17 14.99 18.83
N GLN A 203 -1.10 16.11 18.09
CA GLN A 203 -2.04 17.22 18.23
C GLN A 203 -3.48 16.77 17.97
N ASP A 204 -3.74 16.07 16.88
CA ASP A 204 -5.06 15.53 16.52
C ASP A 204 -5.57 14.55 17.58
N ARG A 205 -4.69 13.68 18.10
CA ARG A 205 -5.02 12.75 19.19
C ARG A 205 -5.42 13.50 20.47
N SER A 206 -4.69 14.55 20.82
CA SER A 206 -4.98 15.37 22.00
C SER A 206 -6.30 16.15 21.84
N ALA A 207 -6.55 16.70 20.65
CA ALA A 207 -7.79 17.41 20.32
C ALA A 207 -9.00 16.47 20.36
N ALA A 208 -8.89 15.28 19.76
CA ALA A 208 -9.94 14.27 19.80
C ALA A 208 -10.24 13.79 21.24
N ALA A 209 -9.20 13.61 22.06
CA ALA A 209 -9.38 13.26 23.48
C ALA A 209 -10.12 14.37 24.26
N GLN A 210 -9.80 15.65 24.00
CA GLN A 210 -10.51 16.78 24.61
C GLN A 210 -11.97 16.86 24.14
N GLU A 211 -12.24 16.61 22.86
CA GLU A 211 -13.62 16.58 22.33
C GLU A 211 -14.45 15.48 23.01
N ILE A 212 -13.89 14.28 23.18
CA ILE A 212 -14.57 13.16 23.86
C ILE A 212 -14.91 13.54 25.31
N ILE A 213 -13.97 14.18 26.03
CA ILE A 213 -14.20 14.63 27.41
C ILE A 213 -15.32 15.67 27.46
N GLU A 214 -15.31 16.65 26.56
CA GLU A 214 -16.30 17.71 26.53
C GLU A 214 -17.69 17.19 26.18
N ARG A 215 -17.80 16.33 25.15
CA ARG A 215 -19.06 15.65 24.83
C ARG A 215 -19.58 14.80 25.99
N SER A 216 -18.68 14.09 26.68
CA SER A 216 -19.06 13.29 27.85
C SER A 216 -19.59 14.17 28.98
N ARG A 217 -18.97 15.33 29.24
CA ARG A 217 -19.47 16.31 30.22
C ARG A 217 -20.84 16.86 29.85
N GLN A 218 -21.07 17.13 28.57
CA GLN A 218 -22.37 17.60 28.08
C GLN A 218 -23.45 16.52 28.23
N ILE A 219 -23.12 15.25 27.99
CA ILE A 219 -24.05 14.13 28.23
C ILE A 219 -24.41 14.02 29.72
N VAL A 220 -23.43 14.15 30.62
CA VAL A 220 -23.65 14.07 32.07
C VAL A 220 -24.38 15.30 32.62
N SER A 221 -24.14 16.49 32.05
CA SER A 221 -24.69 17.77 32.54
C SER A 221 -25.96 18.20 31.81
N GLY A 222 -26.38 17.48 30.76
CA GLY A 222 -27.61 17.76 30.03
C GLY A 222 -28.84 17.59 30.93
N PRO A 223 -29.92 18.35 30.70
CA PRO A 223 -31.15 18.19 31.47
C PRO A 223 -31.66 16.76 31.31
N THR A 224 -31.86 16.06 32.43
CA THR A 224 -32.59 14.79 32.46
C THR A 224 -33.92 15.02 31.73
N PRO A 225 -34.23 14.30 30.63
CA PRO A 225 -35.54 14.40 30.03
C PRO A 225 -36.56 14.04 31.10
N SER A 226 -37.44 15.00 31.40
CA SER A 226 -38.56 14.81 32.33
C SER A 226 -39.30 13.54 31.93
N PRO A 227 -39.68 12.65 32.89
CA PRO A 227 -40.41 11.44 32.55
C PRO A 227 -41.64 11.82 31.73
N ALA A 228 -41.74 11.30 30.51
CA ALA A 228 -42.97 11.39 29.75
C ALA A 228 -44.07 10.71 30.59
N PRO A 229 -45.28 11.30 30.69
CA PRO A 229 -46.37 10.69 31.44
C PRO A 229 -46.66 9.29 30.87
N ALA A 230 -46.78 8.32 31.77
CA ALA A 230 -46.97 6.92 31.44
C ALA A 230 -48.17 6.73 30.49
N PRO A 231 -48.04 5.97 29.40
CA PRO A 231 -49.20 5.62 28.59
C PRO A 231 -50.16 4.76 29.43
N SER A 232 -51.39 5.25 29.55
CA SER A 232 -52.53 4.54 30.12
C SER A 232 -52.74 3.18 29.45
N GLN A 233 -52.74 2.12 30.23
CA GLN A 233 -53.04 0.76 29.76
C GLN A 233 -54.47 0.67 29.20
N PRO A 234 -54.70 -0.01 28.06
CA PRO A 234 -56.05 -0.39 27.64
C PRO A 234 -56.59 -1.57 28.48
N PRO A 235 -57.91 -1.73 28.60
CA PRO A 235 -58.53 -2.68 29.52
C PRO A 235 -58.28 -4.13 29.10
N TYR A 236 -58.03 -4.98 30.12
CA TYR A 236 -58.04 -6.43 30.05
C TYR A 236 -59.30 -6.96 29.35
N ALA A 237 -59.13 -7.77 28.31
CA ALA A 237 -60.17 -8.67 27.80
C ALA A 237 -60.00 -10.04 28.46
N THR A 238 -61.07 -10.54 29.07
CA THR A 238 -61.22 -11.85 29.69
C THR A 238 -61.09 -12.99 28.68
N PRO A 239 -60.54 -14.16 29.06
CA PRO A 239 -60.45 -15.32 28.18
C PRO A 239 -61.78 -16.11 28.17
N PRO A 240 -62.18 -16.73 27.05
CA PRO A 240 -63.23 -17.73 27.06
C PRO A 240 -62.67 -19.13 27.38
N ASP A 241 -63.47 -19.84 28.17
CA ASP A 241 -63.30 -21.21 28.62
C ASP A 241 -63.33 -22.26 27.48
N SER A 242 -62.74 -23.39 27.86
CA SER A 242 -62.59 -24.69 27.20
C SER A 242 -63.86 -25.39 26.68
N ALA A 243 -63.74 -25.97 25.48
CA ALA A 243 -64.35 -27.22 25.04
C ALA A 243 -63.52 -27.68 23.81
N GLY A 244 -63.00 -28.89 23.68
CA GLY A 244 -63.67 -30.17 23.74
C GLY A 244 -63.25 -30.95 22.48
N ALA A 245 -62.55 -32.06 22.70
CA ALA A 245 -61.88 -32.95 21.76
C ALA A 245 -62.54 -33.22 20.39
N GLN A 246 -61.72 -33.37 19.33
CA GLN A 246 -61.78 -34.56 18.45
C GLN A 246 -60.44 -34.82 17.74
N ARG A 247 -60.02 -36.09 17.71
CA ARG A 247 -58.89 -36.62 16.95
C ARG A 247 -59.42 -37.37 15.72
N PRO A 248 -58.96 -37.09 14.49
CA PRO A 248 -59.04 -38.06 13.40
C PRO A 248 -57.72 -38.83 13.25
N GLN A 249 -57.87 -40.12 12.98
CA GLN A 249 -56.84 -41.12 12.68
C GLN A 249 -56.25 -40.98 11.25
N PRO A 250 -55.15 -41.70 10.93
CA PRO A 250 -54.31 -41.43 9.76
C PRO A 250 -54.77 -42.21 8.51
N PRO A 251 -54.43 -41.76 7.29
CA PRO A 251 -54.26 -42.65 6.16
C PRO A 251 -52.78 -42.98 5.90
N SER A 252 -52.52 -44.24 5.59
CA SER A 252 -51.28 -44.80 5.06
C SER A 252 -51.46 -45.08 3.54
N PRO A 253 -50.48 -45.63 2.82
CA PRO A 253 -49.49 -44.95 1.99
C PRO A 253 -49.77 -45.10 0.48
N GLY A 254 -49.38 -44.11 -0.34
CA GLY A 254 -49.55 -44.20 -1.78
C GLY A 254 -48.80 -43.10 -2.55
N GLN A 255 -47.57 -43.45 -2.95
CA GLN A 255 -46.75 -42.91 -4.03
C GLN A 255 -45.83 -41.67 -3.82
N PRO A 256 -44.62 -41.69 -4.45
CA PRO A 256 -43.48 -40.83 -4.16
C PRO A 256 -43.17 -39.84 -5.31
N PRO A 257 -42.05 -39.08 -5.26
CA PRO A 257 -41.99 -37.67 -4.90
C PRO A 257 -41.83 -36.73 -6.11
N GLU A 258 -42.37 -35.52 -6.02
CA GLU A 258 -41.89 -34.40 -6.84
C GLU A 258 -41.75 -33.18 -5.93
N ALA A 259 -40.53 -32.73 -5.75
CA ALA A 259 -40.16 -31.72 -4.76
C ALA A 259 -40.44 -30.30 -5.27
N PRO A 260 -41.27 -29.51 -4.57
CA PRO A 260 -41.21 -28.06 -4.66
C PRO A 260 -40.33 -27.53 -3.52
N VAL A 261 -39.48 -26.60 -3.89
CA VAL A 261 -38.64 -25.74 -3.05
C VAL A 261 -39.34 -25.40 -1.73
N ALA A 262 -38.82 -25.94 -0.63
CA ALA A 262 -39.32 -25.65 0.71
C ALA A 262 -39.03 -24.19 1.06
N ALA A 263 -40.09 -23.48 1.39
CA ALA A 263 -40.06 -22.19 2.06
C ALA A 263 -39.27 -22.32 3.38
N ALA A 264 -38.50 -21.28 3.70
CA ALA A 264 -37.74 -21.17 4.93
C ALA A 264 -38.65 -21.32 6.18
N PRO A 265 -38.21 -22.04 7.22
CA PRO A 265 -38.96 -22.12 8.48
C PRO A 265 -39.00 -20.75 9.15
N GLN A 266 -40.19 -20.34 9.58
CA GLN A 266 -40.39 -19.15 10.40
C GLN A 266 -39.73 -19.34 11.77
N PRO A 267 -39.15 -18.28 12.38
CA PRO A 267 -38.46 -18.41 13.65
C PRO A 267 -39.45 -18.72 14.78
N GLU A 268 -39.26 -19.88 15.39
CA GLU A 268 -39.85 -20.29 16.65
C GLU A 268 -39.42 -19.31 17.75
N GLN A 269 -40.40 -18.67 18.39
CA GLN A 269 -40.17 -17.77 19.51
C GLN A 269 -39.74 -18.60 20.72
N VAL A 270 -38.49 -18.46 21.13
CA VAL A 270 -37.99 -19.01 22.39
C VAL A 270 -38.55 -18.15 23.52
N GLU A 271 -39.45 -18.70 24.32
CA GLU A 271 -39.90 -18.09 25.57
C GLU A 271 -38.72 -17.97 26.56
N PRO A 272 -38.55 -16.82 27.24
CA PRO A 272 -37.48 -16.66 28.23
C PRO A 272 -37.78 -17.47 29.50
N ALA A 273 -36.71 -17.99 30.12
CA ALA A 273 -36.76 -18.79 31.34
C ALA A 273 -37.31 -18.00 32.55
N PRO A 274 -37.94 -18.64 33.55
CA PRO A 274 -38.88 -17.98 34.47
C PRO A 274 -38.29 -17.12 35.60
N ASP A 275 -36.97 -16.98 35.75
CA ASP A 275 -36.38 -16.46 37.01
C ASP A 275 -35.42 -15.26 36.87
N ALA A 276 -35.58 -14.41 35.84
CA ALA A 276 -34.86 -13.14 35.78
C ALA A 276 -35.57 -12.06 36.64
N PRO A 277 -34.86 -11.34 37.55
CA PRO A 277 -35.46 -10.24 38.30
C PRO A 277 -35.91 -9.11 37.36
N PRO A 278 -36.91 -8.31 37.74
CA PRO A 278 -37.52 -7.31 36.87
C PRO A 278 -36.52 -6.16 36.59
N ASP A 279 -36.10 -6.06 35.34
CA ASP A 279 -35.29 -4.97 34.78
C ASP A 279 -36.14 -3.69 34.70
N THR A 280 -35.79 -2.68 35.49
CA THR A 280 -36.49 -1.38 35.55
C THR A 280 -35.87 -0.33 34.62
N GLY A 281 -35.51 -0.73 33.40
CA GLY A 281 -35.03 0.17 32.34
C GLY A 281 -35.63 -0.17 30.96
N PRO A 282 -35.67 0.78 30.01
CA PRO A 282 -35.97 0.43 28.62
C PRO A 282 -34.94 -0.60 28.12
N PRO A 283 -35.35 -1.58 27.30
CA PRO A 283 -34.46 -2.64 26.85
C PRO A 283 -33.22 -2.03 26.21
N MET A 284 -32.08 -2.26 26.84
CA MET A 284 -30.84 -1.63 26.43
C MET A 284 -30.42 -2.13 25.05
N PHE A 285 -29.95 -1.22 24.19
CA PHE A 285 -29.55 -1.55 22.83
C PHE A 285 -28.43 -2.60 22.83
N THR A 286 -28.70 -3.76 22.24
CA THR A 286 -27.76 -4.89 22.20
C THR A 286 -27.75 -5.56 20.83
N GLY A 287 -26.60 -6.17 20.49
CA GLY A 287 -26.43 -7.02 19.32
C GLY A 287 -26.99 -8.43 19.53
N ARG A 288 -27.08 -9.23 18.45
CA ARG A 288 -27.59 -10.62 18.53
C ARG A 288 -26.60 -11.54 19.26
N TYR A 289 -25.30 -11.27 19.12
CA TYR A 289 -24.24 -12.04 19.76
C TYR A 289 -23.54 -11.17 20.79
N ARG A 290 -23.61 -11.52 22.07
CA ARG A 290 -22.97 -10.80 23.17
C ARG A 290 -21.95 -11.70 23.88
N VAL A 291 -20.81 -11.13 24.20
CA VAL A 291 -19.80 -11.69 25.11
C VAL A 291 -19.61 -10.74 26.30
N GLY A 292 -19.46 -11.30 27.49
CA GLY A 292 -19.40 -10.55 28.74
C GLY A 292 -20.75 -10.37 29.45
N PRO A 293 -20.76 -9.72 30.63
CA PRO A 293 -21.94 -9.54 31.47
C PRO A 293 -23.06 -8.78 30.74
N ALA A 294 -24.31 -9.04 31.13
CA ALA A 294 -25.45 -8.24 30.65
C ALA A 294 -25.34 -6.78 31.13
N GLU A 295 -25.03 -6.63 32.42
CA GLU A 295 -24.81 -5.37 33.11
C GLU A 295 -23.31 -5.14 33.30
N ALA A 296 -22.63 -4.73 32.23
CA ALA A 296 -21.23 -4.30 32.29
C ALA A 296 -21.14 -2.76 32.37
N PRO A 297 -20.19 -2.20 33.14
CA PRO A 297 -19.91 -0.75 33.16
C PRO A 297 -19.65 -0.17 31.77
N ILE A 298 -18.98 -0.93 30.89
CA ILE A 298 -18.70 -0.53 29.51
C ILE A 298 -19.38 -1.52 28.56
N ARG A 299 -20.27 -1.01 27.69
CA ARG A 299 -21.00 -1.83 26.72
C ARG A 299 -20.73 -1.34 25.30
N ILE A 300 -20.14 -2.20 24.50
CA ILE A 300 -19.74 -1.92 23.12
C ILE A 300 -20.70 -2.67 22.20
N VAL A 301 -21.43 -1.97 21.35
CA VAL A 301 -22.24 -2.59 20.27
C VAL A 301 -21.58 -2.26 18.94
N CYS A 302 -20.98 -3.26 18.31
CA CYS A 302 -20.29 -3.11 17.03
C CYS A 302 -21.22 -3.50 15.87
N PHE A 303 -21.38 -2.57 14.93
CA PHE A 303 -22.01 -2.84 13.64
C PHE A 303 -20.95 -3.30 12.65
N THR A 304 -21.14 -4.46 12.03
CA THR A 304 -20.10 -5.10 11.21
C THR A 304 -20.66 -5.71 9.93
N ASP A 305 -19.82 -5.70 8.89
CA ASP A 305 -20.02 -6.38 7.62
C ASP A 305 -18.87 -7.38 7.41
N TYR A 306 -19.20 -8.60 6.99
CA TYR A 306 -18.23 -9.66 6.69
C TYR A 306 -17.28 -9.31 5.54
N GLN A 307 -17.68 -8.40 4.64
CA GLN A 307 -16.87 -7.97 3.50
C GLN A 307 -15.95 -6.78 3.84
N CYS A 308 -16.17 -6.14 4.98
CA CYS A 308 -15.47 -4.94 5.40
C CYS A 308 -14.10 -5.28 6.02
N ARG A 309 -13.01 -4.82 5.38
CA ARG A 309 -11.64 -5.07 5.86
C ARG A 309 -11.35 -4.40 7.20
N ASP A 310 -11.88 -3.19 7.42
CA ASP A 310 -11.69 -2.48 8.68
C ASP A 310 -12.45 -3.14 9.83
N CYS A 311 -13.61 -3.71 9.54
CA CYS A 311 -14.41 -4.46 10.50
C CYS A 311 -13.64 -5.69 11.00
N TYR A 312 -12.95 -6.41 10.11
CA TYR A 312 -12.03 -7.47 10.48
C TYR A 312 -10.92 -7.00 11.45
N ASN A 313 -10.36 -5.80 11.23
CA ASN A 313 -9.32 -5.26 12.10
C ASN A 313 -9.88 -4.84 13.46
N ILE A 314 -11.04 -4.19 13.50
CA ILE A 314 -11.72 -3.73 14.71
C ILE A 314 -12.14 -4.91 15.58
N GLU A 315 -12.73 -5.95 15.01
CA GLU A 315 -13.15 -7.13 15.78
C GLU A 315 -11.95 -7.79 16.49
N ARG A 316 -10.78 -7.86 15.85
CA ARG A 316 -9.56 -8.38 16.50
C ARG A 316 -9.06 -7.48 17.63
N GLN A 317 -9.28 -6.17 17.54
CA GLN A 317 -8.94 -5.25 18.63
C GLN A 317 -9.92 -5.39 19.80
N LEU A 318 -11.22 -5.55 19.51
CA LEU A 318 -12.25 -5.78 20.51
C LEU A 318 -12.03 -7.10 21.28
N VAL A 319 -11.63 -8.17 20.58
CA VAL A 319 -11.28 -9.44 21.24
C VAL A 319 -10.11 -9.25 22.22
N LYS A 320 -9.04 -8.55 21.83
CA LYS A 320 -7.92 -8.26 22.73
C LYS A 320 -8.34 -7.42 23.94
N LEU A 321 -9.26 -6.48 23.73
CA LEU A 321 -9.79 -5.66 24.82
C LEU A 321 -10.57 -6.52 25.81
N TYR A 322 -11.37 -7.47 25.32
CA TYR A 322 -12.11 -8.43 26.12
C TYR A 322 -11.21 -9.37 26.92
N GLU A 323 -10.10 -9.82 26.32
CA GLU A 323 -9.13 -10.68 27.00
C GLU A 323 -8.36 -9.97 28.13
N THR A 324 -8.33 -8.64 28.12
CA THR A 324 -7.54 -7.83 29.07
C THR A 324 -8.37 -7.08 30.09
N ARG A 325 -9.72 -7.08 29.96
CA ARG A 325 -10.65 -6.35 30.82
C ARG A 325 -11.84 -7.22 31.21
N ASP A 326 -12.24 -7.13 32.47
CA ASP A 326 -13.40 -7.82 33.04
C ASP A 326 -14.65 -6.92 33.16
N ASP A 327 -14.51 -5.62 32.91
CA ASP A 327 -15.57 -4.62 33.06
C ASP A 327 -16.32 -4.28 31.76
N ILE A 328 -16.13 -5.08 30.70
CA ILE A 328 -16.71 -4.84 29.38
C ILE A 328 -17.68 -5.93 28.92
N SER A 329 -18.68 -5.50 28.17
CA SER A 329 -19.58 -6.36 27.38
C SER A 329 -19.53 -5.93 25.93
N ILE A 330 -19.30 -6.86 25.02
CA ILE A 330 -19.24 -6.59 23.58
C ILE A 330 -20.39 -7.34 22.92
N SER A 331 -21.13 -6.66 22.06
CA SER A 331 -22.14 -7.30 21.23
C SER A 331 -22.03 -6.90 19.77
N ILE A 332 -22.37 -7.84 18.89
CA ILE A 332 -22.26 -7.68 17.44
C ILE A 332 -23.64 -7.58 16.82
N LYS A 333 -23.80 -6.58 15.93
CA LYS A 333 -24.96 -6.40 15.09
C LYS A 333 -24.50 -6.42 13.64
N HIS A 334 -24.85 -7.48 12.91
CA HIS A 334 -24.51 -7.53 11.50
C HIS A 334 -25.31 -6.47 10.74
N PHE A 335 -24.61 -5.64 9.98
CA PHE A 335 -25.17 -4.59 9.14
C PHE A 335 -24.30 -4.50 7.89
N PRO A 336 -24.73 -5.08 6.76
CA PRO A 336 -24.02 -4.96 5.50
C PRO A 336 -23.86 -3.48 5.12
N PHE A 337 -22.65 -3.06 4.76
CA PHE A 337 -22.33 -1.71 4.30
C PHE A 337 -22.45 -1.55 2.79
N ASN A 338 -22.86 -2.61 2.09
CA ASN A 338 -23.18 -2.54 0.66
C ASN A 338 -24.65 -2.15 0.45
N ALA A 339 -24.91 -1.11 -0.34
CA ALA A 339 -26.23 -0.67 -0.76
C ALA A 339 -27.04 -1.73 -1.53
N ASP A 340 -26.36 -2.66 -2.23
CA ASP A 340 -27.00 -3.80 -2.90
C ASP A 340 -27.67 -4.76 -1.89
N CYS A 341 -27.06 -4.93 -0.72
CA CYS A 341 -27.51 -5.83 0.34
C CYS A 341 -28.33 -5.11 1.42
N ASN A 342 -28.08 -3.81 1.61
CA ASN A 342 -28.71 -2.95 2.59
C ASN A 342 -28.92 -1.56 2.00
N PRO A 343 -30.09 -1.29 1.40
CA PRO A 343 -30.38 0.00 0.77
C PRO A 343 -30.34 1.21 1.72
N GLY A 344 -30.31 0.98 3.03
CA GLY A 344 -30.18 2.02 4.06
C GLY A 344 -28.77 2.16 4.64
N ALA A 345 -27.76 1.54 4.02
CA ALA A 345 -26.35 1.75 4.34
C ALA A 345 -25.87 3.17 3.96
#